data_AF-A0A5E6N7E0-F1
#
_entry.id   AF-A0A5E6N7E0-F1
#
_cell.length_a   1.000
_cell.length_b   1.000
_cell.length_c   1.000
_cell.angle_alpha   90.00
_cell.angle_beta   90.00
_cell.angle_gamma   90.00
#
_symmetry.space_group_name_H-M   'P 1'
#
loop_
_entity.id
_entity.type
_entity.pdbx_description
1 polymer ?
#
loop_
_entity_poly.entity_id
_entity_poly.type
_entity_poly.pdbx_seq_one_letter_code
_entity_poly.pdbx_strand_id
1 'polypeptide(L)'
;MRNSGAVAVVEGIGDHGCEYMTGGKAIILGEVGRNFAAGMSGGVAFVYNPHKTFDSMLSTGAMLDLDPFNETYENELKYYIQNHY
;
A
#
# COMPACT_ATOMS: atom_id res chain seq x y z
N MET A 1 -3.39 2.68 -10.82
CA MET A 1 -3.46 1.70 -11.94
C MET A 1 -3.54 0.29 -11.38
N ARG A 2 -4.38 -0.55 -12.01
CA ARG A 2 -4.94 -1.81 -11.50
C ARG A 2 -3.90 -2.91 -11.29
N ASN A 3 -3.53 -3.15 -10.03
CA ASN A 3 -2.90 -4.40 -9.60
C ASN A 3 -3.99 -5.44 -9.27
N SER A 4 -3.91 -6.63 -9.84
CA SER A 4 -4.87 -7.72 -9.59
C SER A 4 -4.19 -9.02 -9.10
N GLY A 5 -2.91 -8.98 -8.71
CA GLY A 5 -2.20 -10.18 -8.23
C GLY A 5 -0.68 -10.09 -8.15
N ALA A 6 -0.07 -8.97 -8.55
CA ALA A 6 1.37 -8.77 -8.45
C ALA A 6 1.78 -8.32 -7.04
N VAL A 7 3.05 -8.57 -6.69
CA VAL A 7 3.70 -7.96 -5.54
C VAL A 7 4.69 -6.92 -6.04
N ALA A 8 4.60 -5.69 -5.53
CA ALA A 8 5.53 -4.61 -5.85
C ALA A 8 6.10 -4.00 -4.58
N VAL A 9 7.41 -3.74 -4.57
CA VAL A 9 8.11 -2.97 -3.55
C VAL A 9 8.62 -1.70 -4.22
N VAL A 10 8.27 -0.54 -3.66
CA VAL A 10 8.65 0.78 -4.19
C VAL A 10 9.05 1.72 -3.05
N GLU A 11 9.92 2.69 -3.34
CA GLU A 11 10.41 3.68 -2.37
C GLU A 11 9.51 4.93 -2.27
N GLY A 12 8.39 4.93 -2.99
CA GLY A 12 7.41 6.01 -3.00
C GLY A 12 6.49 5.88 -4.20
N ILE A 13 5.34 6.53 -4.13
CA ILE A 13 4.37 6.55 -5.24
C ILE A 13 3.71 7.92 -5.35
N GLY A 14 3.42 8.34 -6.57
CA GLY A 14 2.67 9.57 -6.84
C GLY A 14 1.17 9.43 -6.59
N ASP A 15 0.41 10.37 -7.15
CA ASP A 15 -1.05 10.39 -7.05
C ASP A 15 -1.68 9.11 -7.66
N HIS A 16 -2.87 8.73 -7.18
CA HIS A 16 -3.64 7.57 -7.64
C HIS A 16 -2.95 6.20 -7.42
N GLY A 17 -2.12 6.12 -6.38
CA GLY A 17 -1.53 4.86 -5.92
C GLY A 17 -2.61 3.84 -5.54
N CYS A 18 -2.40 2.57 -5.92
CA CYS A 18 -3.33 1.46 -5.70
C CYS A 18 -4.76 1.67 -6.23
N GLU A 19 -4.96 2.66 -7.12
CA GLU A 19 -6.26 2.90 -7.74
C GLU A 19 -6.72 1.68 -8.56
N TYR A 20 -7.96 1.26 -8.31
CA TYR A 20 -8.58 0.04 -8.86
C TYR A 20 -7.81 -1.25 -8.57
N MET A 21 -7.05 -1.30 -7.48
CA MET A 21 -6.41 -2.54 -7.04
C MET A 21 -7.47 -3.55 -6.59
N THR A 22 -7.39 -4.76 -7.14
CA THR A 22 -8.34 -5.86 -6.87
C THR A 22 -7.66 -7.10 -6.28
N GLY A 23 -6.34 -7.08 -6.10
CA GLY A 23 -5.55 -8.19 -5.57
C GLY A 23 -4.05 -7.89 -5.62
N GLY A 24 -3.25 -8.76 -4.99
CA GLY A 24 -1.80 -8.59 -4.88
C GLY A 24 -1.37 -7.78 -3.66
N LYS A 25 -0.10 -7.37 -3.65
CA LYS A 25 0.51 -6.59 -2.55
C LYS A 25 1.28 -5.39 -3.08
N ALA A 26 1.11 -4.24 -2.43
CA ALA A 26 1.89 -3.04 -2.70
C ALA A 26 2.63 -2.65 -1.41
N ILE A 27 3.95 -2.69 -1.43
CA ILE A 27 4.81 -2.37 -0.29
C ILE A 27 5.52 -1.06 -0.62
N ILE A 28 5.16 0.00 0.10
CA ILE A 28 5.55 1.37 -0.22
C ILE A 28 6.39 1.89 0.95
N LEU A 29 7.70 2.04 0.71
CA LEU A 29 8.71 2.40 1.71
C LEU A 29 8.93 3.92 1.83
N GLY A 30 8.04 4.73 1.25
CA GLY A 30 8.11 6.19 1.29
C GLY A 30 6.75 6.85 1.10
N GLU A 31 6.76 8.13 0.75
CA GLU A 31 5.55 8.94 0.63
C GLU A 31 4.60 8.41 -0.46
N VAL A 32 3.30 8.60 -0.22
CA VAL A 32 2.24 8.35 -1.19
C VAL A 32 1.62 9.67 -1.65
N GLY A 33 1.22 9.74 -2.91
CA GLY A 33 0.46 10.87 -3.44
C GLY A 33 -1.03 10.78 -3.13
N ARG A 34 -1.74 11.82 -3.57
CA ARG A 34 -3.18 12.04 -3.32
C ARG A 34 -4.04 10.99 -3.99
N ASN A 35 -5.28 10.89 -3.51
CA ASN A 35 -6.31 9.99 -4.05
C ASN A 35 -5.87 8.51 -4.02
N PHE A 36 -5.09 8.15 -3.00
CA PHE A 36 -4.63 6.78 -2.79
C PHE A 36 -5.82 5.84 -2.54
N ALA A 37 -5.70 4.62 -3.05
CA ALA A 37 -6.68 3.54 -2.94
C ALA A 37 -8.08 3.87 -3.51
N ALA A 38 -8.18 4.84 -4.44
CA ALA A 38 -9.44 5.12 -5.13
C ALA A 38 -9.97 3.87 -5.85
N GLY A 39 -11.18 3.43 -5.49
CA GLY A 39 -11.79 2.23 -6.06
C GLY A 39 -11.00 0.93 -5.80
N MET A 40 -10.10 0.92 -4.81
CA MET A 40 -9.46 -0.31 -4.35
C MET A 40 -10.52 -1.23 -3.74
N SER A 41 -10.62 -2.45 -4.26
CA SER A 41 -11.63 -3.43 -3.85
C SER A 41 -11.01 -4.76 -3.40
N GLY A 42 -9.68 -4.89 -3.43
CA GLY A 42 -8.99 -6.09 -2.95
C GLY A 42 -7.47 -5.99 -3.01
N GLY A 43 -6.80 -6.87 -2.25
CA GLY A 43 -5.35 -6.87 -2.06
C GLY A 43 -4.91 -6.10 -0.80
N VAL A 44 -3.60 -6.03 -0.56
CA VAL A 44 -3.03 -5.41 0.65
C VAL A 44 -2.00 -4.35 0.26
N ALA A 45 -2.08 -3.18 0.90
CA ALA A 45 -1.08 -2.13 0.78
C ALA A 45 -0.39 -1.92 2.13
N PHE A 46 0.93 -2.05 2.16
CA PHE A 46 1.77 -1.70 3.31
C PHE A 46 2.40 -0.35 3.03
N VAL A 47 2.15 0.64 3.88
CA VAL A 47 2.64 2.01 3.71
C VAL A 47 3.50 2.39 4.90
N TYR A 48 4.76 2.69 4.64
CA TYR A 48 5.64 3.29 5.64
C TYR A 48 5.26 4.76 5.84
N ASN A 49 4.70 5.09 7.01
CA ASN A 49 4.11 6.40 7.29
C ASN A 49 4.74 7.08 8.52
N PRO A 50 6.05 7.39 8.51
CA PRO A 50 6.72 8.01 9.65
C PRO A 50 6.23 9.44 9.92
N HIS A 51 5.79 10.15 8.88
CA HIS A 51 5.33 11.54 8.96
C HIS A 51 3.85 11.70 9.26
N LYS A 52 3.10 10.58 9.38
CA LYS A 52 1.65 10.57 9.65
C LYS A 52 0.84 11.38 8.63
N THR A 53 1.26 11.38 7.38
CA THR A 53 0.63 12.11 6.26
C THR A 53 -0.39 11.25 5.50
N PHE A 54 -0.30 9.92 5.60
CA PHE A 54 -1.09 8.96 4.81
C PHE A 54 -2.60 9.23 4.79
N ASP A 55 -3.21 9.50 5.95
CA ASP A 55 -4.67 9.68 6.05
C ASP A 55 -5.17 10.83 5.17
N SER A 56 -4.35 11.88 4.99
CA SER A 56 -4.67 13.03 4.14
C SER A 56 -4.51 12.76 2.64
N MET A 57 -3.86 11.64 2.29
CA MET A 57 -3.63 11.22 0.90
C MET A 57 -4.69 10.25 0.39
N LEU A 58 -5.53 9.70 1.27
CA LEU A 58 -6.60 8.78 0.91
C LEU A 58 -7.64 9.41 -0.01
N SER A 59 -8.16 8.61 -0.93
CA SER A 59 -9.32 8.99 -1.73
C SER A 59 -10.56 9.22 -0.86
N THR A 60 -11.43 10.13 -1.29
CA THR A 60 -12.68 10.41 -0.57
C THR A 60 -13.57 9.16 -0.56
N GLY A 61 -13.93 8.70 0.63
CA GLY A 61 -14.75 7.49 0.78
C GLY A 61 -13.98 6.19 0.57
N ALA A 62 -12.64 6.21 0.62
CA ALA A 62 -11.84 4.99 0.68
C ALA A 62 -12.34 4.08 1.82
N MET A 63 -12.83 2.90 1.49
CA MET A 63 -13.25 1.88 2.45
C MET A 63 -12.09 0.91 2.63
N LEU A 64 -11.17 1.27 3.51
CA LEU A 64 -10.01 0.46 3.85
C LEU A 64 -10.19 -0.17 5.23
N ASP A 65 -9.97 -1.47 5.31
CA ASP A 65 -9.83 -2.15 6.59
C ASP A 65 -8.37 -2.03 7.04
N LEU A 66 -8.17 -1.36 8.18
CA LEU A 66 -6.87 -1.26 8.81
C LEU A 66 -6.68 -2.45 9.76
N ASP A 67 -6.00 -3.48 9.26
CA ASP A 67 -5.66 -4.63 10.07
C ASP A 67 -4.57 -4.31 11.10
N PRO A 68 -4.64 -4.88 12.32
CA PRO A 68 -3.55 -4.78 13.27
C PRO A 68 -2.30 -5.46 12.72
N PHE A 69 -1.17 -4.78 12.85
CA PHE A 69 0.12 -5.33 12.47
C PHE A 69 0.44 -6.55 13.35
N ASN A 70 0.86 -7.65 12.72
CA ASN A 70 1.15 -8.91 13.39
C ASN A 70 2.44 -9.55 12.87
N GLU A 71 2.90 -10.61 13.54
CA GLU A 71 4.15 -11.30 13.22
C GLU A 71 4.16 -11.89 11.80
N THR A 72 3.02 -12.33 11.28
CA THR A 72 2.90 -12.80 9.89
C THR A 72 3.24 -11.69 8.89
N TYR A 73 2.65 -10.50 9.09
CA TYR A 73 2.93 -9.33 8.26
C TYR A 73 4.39 -8.86 8.40
N GLU A 74 4.96 -8.94 9.60
CA GLU A 74 6.37 -8.59 9.83
C GLU A 74 7.32 -9.49 9.02
N ASN A 75 7.14 -10.81 9.10
CA ASN A 75 7.98 -11.76 8.38
C ASN A 75 7.83 -11.62 6.86
N GLU A 76 6.60 -11.39 6.39
CA GLU A 76 6.32 -11.14 4.98
C GLU A 76 7.00 -9.87 4.47
N LEU A 77 6.89 -8.76 5.19
CA LEU A 77 7.55 -7.51 4.82
C LEU A 77 9.07 -7.64 4.81
N LYS A 78 9.65 -8.28 5.83
CA LYS A 78 11.11 -8.55 5.87
C LYS A 78 11.55 -9.30 4.62
N TYR A 79 10.83 -10.36 4.25
CA TYR A 79 11.12 -11.12 3.04
C TYR A 79 11.11 -10.23 1.78
N TYR A 80 10.05 -9.47 1.54
CA TYR A 80 9.96 -8.66 0.33
C TYR A 80 10.96 -7.51 0.27
N ILE A 81 11.22 -6.85 1.40
CA ILE A 81 12.20 -5.76 1.48
C ILE A 81 13.62 -6.30 1.29
N GLN A 82 13.96 -7.45 1.89
CA GLN A 82 15.28 -8.06 1.72
C GLN A 82 15.55 -8.59 0.32
N ASN A 83 14.52 -8.92 -0.47
CA ASN A 83 14.69 -9.32 -1.87
C ASN A 83 14.63 -8.13 -2.84
N HIS A 84 14.37 -6.91 -2.34
CA HIS A 84 14.40 -5.69 -3.14
C HIS A 84 15.81 -5.10 -3.24
N TYR A 85 16.66 -5.35 -2.25
CA TYR A 85 18.06 -4.93 -2.16
C TYR A 85 19.01 -6.13 -2.18
#